data_AF-A0A920GJH3-F1
#
_entry.id   AF-A0A920GJH3-F1
#
_cell.length_a   1.000
_cell.length_b   1.000
_cell.length_c   1.000
_cell.angle_alpha   90.00
_cell.angle_beta   90.00
_cell.angle_gamma   90.00
#
_symmetry.space_group_name_H-M   'P 1'
#
loop_
_entity.id
_entity.type
_entity.pdbx_description
1 polymer ?
#
loop_
_entity_poly.entity_id
_entity_poly.type
_entity_poly.pdbx_seq_one_letter_code
_entity_poly.pdbx_strand_id
1 'polypeptide(L)'
;MKIIICGAGQVGESIASHLSEEENDVTVIDQNQERLRKVLDHSDVSGVEGLASYPEVLKQAGIDEADMIIAVTQSDEVNMIVCQIAHSIFSTPLKIARIRSQSYLDPRIEKIYNSENLPIDFKISPEQEVSKAVSKRLQIPGAFDVGDFVDGKLQLIGVICEEDCPLLGVTTRHLKDLFPELKMNIVAIIRSGEVLVPRDGSEKMEAFDRVYFVCDSSQISRCMLAFGHEEKTANSIIIAGGGEIGKNTVDILNEKMKELNISIIENNRDQANLLSRSFH
;
A
#
# COMPACT_ATOMS: atom_id res chain seq x y z
N MET A 1 0.70 10.08 -19.72
CA MET A 1 2.15 9.74 -19.76
C MET A 1 2.35 8.45 -20.53
N LYS A 2 3.58 8.13 -20.96
CA LYS A 2 3.94 6.84 -21.58
C LYS A 2 4.53 5.91 -20.53
N ILE A 3 3.86 4.79 -20.27
CA ILE A 3 4.18 3.89 -19.17
C ILE A 3 4.33 2.46 -19.69
N ILE A 4 5.42 1.80 -19.33
CA ILE A 4 5.65 0.39 -19.63
C ILE A 4 5.50 -0.43 -18.35
N ILE A 5 4.66 -1.47 -18.40
CA ILE A 5 4.46 -2.42 -17.30
C ILE A 5 5.02 -3.78 -17.72
N CYS A 6 6.03 -4.26 -17.00
CA CYS A 6 6.62 -5.56 -17.24
C CYS A 6 6.00 -6.61 -16.32
N GLY A 7 5.13 -7.45 -16.88
CA GLY A 7 4.44 -8.56 -16.22
C GLY A 7 2.92 -8.36 -16.18
N ALA A 8 2.18 -9.20 -16.89
CA ALA A 8 0.71 -9.27 -16.93
C ALA A 8 0.15 -10.22 -15.86
N GLY A 9 0.79 -10.27 -14.68
CA GLY A 9 0.20 -10.94 -13.51
C GLY A 9 -0.89 -10.07 -12.87
N GLN A 10 -1.54 -10.56 -11.81
CA GLN A 10 -2.60 -9.82 -11.10
C GLN A 10 -2.22 -8.38 -10.73
N VAL A 11 -0.98 -8.15 -10.29
CA VAL A 11 -0.48 -6.82 -9.94
C VAL A 11 -0.36 -5.93 -11.18
N GLY A 12 0.25 -6.43 -12.25
CA GLY A 12 0.43 -5.64 -13.47
C GLY A 12 -0.88 -5.38 -14.21
N GLU A 13 -1.81 -6.34 -14.21
CA GLU A 13 -3.18 -6.17 -14.72
C GLU A 13 -3.92 -5.06 -13.97
N SER A 14 -3.90 -5.09 -12.63
CA SER A 14 -4.53 -4.05 -11.82
C SER A 14 -3.92 -2.68 -12.07
N ILE A 15 -2.58 -2.58 -12.12
CA ILE A 15 -1.88 -1.31 -12.40
C ILE A 15 -2.22 -0.81 -13.81
N ALA A 16 -2.21 -1.69 -14.82
CA ALA A 16 -2.51 -1.33 -16.20
C ALA A 16 -3.94 -0.79 -16.33
N SER A 17 -4.91 -1.45 -15.68
CA SER A 17 -6.31 -1.04 -15.67
C SER A 17 -6.48 0.35 -15.07
N HIS A 18 -5.96 0.60 -13.86
CA HIS A 18 -6.11 1.89 -13.20
C HIS A 18 -5.40 3.03 -13.96
N LEU A 19 -4.18 2.79 -14.47
CA LEU A 19 -3.44 3.85 -15.18
C LEU A 19 -4.06 4.17 -16.55
N SER A 20 -4.65 3.19 -17.22
CA SER A 20 -5.40 3.38 -18.47
C SER A 20 -6.65 4.23 -18.24
N GLU A 21 -7.38 4.00 -17.14
CA GLU A 21 -8.54 4.83 -16.75
C GLU A 21 -8.19 6.30 -16.49
N GLU A 22 -6.94 6.58 -16.10
CA GLU A 22 -6.39 7.93 -15.93
C GLU A 22 -5.85 8.56 -17.25
N GLU A 23 -6.24 8.04 -18.41
CA GLU A 23 -5.84 8.51 -19.75
C GLU A 23 -4.31 8.46 -20.00
N ASN A 24 -3.62 7.47 -19.42
CA ASN A 24 -2.21 7.21 -19.74
C ASN A 24 -2.05 6.24 -20.91
N ASP A 25 -0.97 6.41 -21.68
CA ASP A 25 -0.55 5.47 -22.73
C ASP A 25 0.25 4.34 -22.07
N VAL A 26 -0.41 3.19 -21.89
CA VAL A 26 0.14 2.05 -21.17
C VAL A 26 0.45 0.90 -22.13
N THR A 27 1.67 0.38 -22.04
CA THR A 27 2.09 -0.84 -22.76
C THR A 27 2.50 -1.93 -21.76
N VAL A 28 1.90 -3.11 -21.89
CA VAL A 28 2.15 -4.27 -21.03
C VAL A 28 3.02 -5.30 -21.75
N ILE A 29 4.05 -5.80 -21.07
CA ILE A 29 4.95 -6.84 -21.58
C ILE A 29 4.78 -8.11 -20.75
N ASP A 30 4.48 -9.25 -21.38
CA ASP A 30 4.56 -10.56 -20.71
C ASP A 30 4.91 -11.66 -21.72
N GLN A 31 5.60 -12.70 -21.25
CA GLN A 31 5.94 -13.87 -22.08
C GLN A 31 4.75 -14.84 -22.25
N ASN A 32 3.74 -14.75 -21.37
CA ASN A 32 2.56 -15.58 -21.41
C ASN A 32 1.44 -14.87 -22.17
N GLN A 33 1.20 -15.35 -23.40
CA GLN A 33 0.20 -14.80 -24.29
C GLN A 33 -1.23 -14.80 -23.71
N GLU A 34 -1.61 -15.82 -22.93
CA GLU A 34 -2.95 -15.87 -22.32
C GLU A 34 -3.14 -14.78 -21.27
N ARG A 35 -2.12 -14.51 -20.46
CA ARG A 35 -2.15 -13.41 -19.47
C ARG A 35 -2.22 -12.07 -20.15
N LEU A 36 -1.38 -11.86 -21.17
CA LEU A 36 -1.37 -10.61 -21.93
C LEU A 36 -2.74 -10.36 -22.57
N ARG A 37 -3.33 -11.38 -23.20
CA ARG A 37 -4.67 -11.30 -23.78
C ARG A 37 -5.74 -10.91 -22.76
N LYS A 38 -5.69 -11.48 -21.55
CA LYS A 38 -6.62 -11.08 -20.47
C LYS A 38 -6.53 -9.60 -20.17
N VAL A 39 -5.33 -9.03 -20.06
CA VAL A 39 -5.19 -7.59 -19.78
C VAL A 39 -5.75 -6.75 -20.93
N LEU A 40 -5.44 -7.12 -22.18
CA LEU A 40 -5.94 -6.42 -23.38
C LEU A 40 -7.47 -6.49 -23.53
N ASP A 41 -8.08 -7.59 -23.11
CA ASP A 41 -9.54 -7.76 -23.19
C ASP A 41 -10.29 -6.91 -22.14
N HIS A 42 -9.63 -6.50 -21.05
CA HIS A 42 -10.25 -5.78 -19.92
C HIS A 42 -9.78 -4.33 -19.76
N SER A 43 -8.80 -3.87 -20.53
CA SER A 43 -8.21 -2.52 -20.37
C SER A 43 -7.74 -1.95 -21.70
N ASP A 44 -7.85 -0.63 -21.88
CA ASP A 44 -7.40 0.07 -23.09
C ASP A 44 -5.88 0.29 -23.03
N VAL A 45 -5.12 -0.77 -23.35
CA VAL A 45 -3.65 -0.80 -23.28
C VAL A 45 -3.06 -1.53 -24.48
N SER A 46 -1.80 -1.26 -24.78
CA SER A 46 -1.02 -2.01 -25.77
C SER A 46 -0.32 -3.22 -25.14
N GLY A 47 -0.04 -4.26 -25.94
CA GLY A 47 0.59 -5.49 -25.45
C GLY A 47 1.77 -5.94 -26.31
N VAL A 48 2.88 -6.34 -25.67
CA VAL A 48 4.05 -6.93 -26.32
C VAL A 48 4.35 -8.29 -25.69
N GLU A 49 4.37 -9.33 -26.52
CA GLU A 49 4.73 -10.67 -26.07
C GLU A 49 6.25 -10.83 -26.04
N GLY A 50 6.81 -11.20 -24.89
CA GLY A 50 8.23 -11.47 -24.77
C GLY A 50 8.79 -11.37 -23.35
N LEU A 51 10.09 -11.62 -23.23
CA LEU A 51 10.83 -11.43 -21.98
C LEU A 51 11.17 -9.95 -21.80
N ALA A 52 10.62 -9.32 -20.77
CA ALA A 52 10.85 -7.90 -20.51
C ALA A 52 12.32 -7.56 -20.23
N SER A 53 13.14 -8.52 -19.82
CA SER A 53 14.59 -8.33 -19.63
C SER A 53 15.36 -8.23 -20.95
N TYR A 54 14.71 -8.35 -22.11
CA TYR A 54 15.37 -8.29 -23.42
C TYR A 54 15.24 -6.88 -24.02
N PRO A 55 16.37 -6.21 -24.37
CA PRO A 55 16.34 -4.84 -24.89
C PRO A 55 15.46 -4.66 -26.14
N GLU A 56 15.42 -5.64 -27.03
CA GLU A 56 14.59 -5.63 -28.24
C GLU A 56 13.09 -5.67 -27.93
N VAL A 57 12.69 -6.36 -26.87
CA VAL A 57 11.30 -6.42 -26.41
C VAL A 57 10.90 -5.08 -25.78
N LEU A 58 11.77 -4.50 -24.96
CA LEU A 58 11.57 -3.15 -24.41
C LEU A 58 11.45 -2.09 -25.51
N LYS A 59 12.27 -2.23 -26.57
CA LYS A 59 12.20 -1.34 -27.74
C LYS A 59 10.89 -1.50 -28.52
N GLN A 60 10.43 -2.73 -28.72
CA GLN A 60 9.10 -2.99 -29.31
C GLN A 60 7.97 -2.37 -28.48
N ALA A 61 8.13 -2.34 -27.16
CA ALA A 61 7.19 -1.70 -26.24
C ALA A 61 7.30 -0.17 -26.17
N GLY A 62 8.18 0.46 -26.97
CA GLY A 62 8.28 1.92 -27.06
C GLY A 62 9.09 2.58 -25.93
N ILE A 63 10.02 1.86 -25.30
CA ILE A 63 10.79 2.38 -24.14
C ILE A 63 11.59 3.66 -24.44
N ASP A 64 11.97 3.89 -25.70
CA ASP A 64 12.70 5.08 -26.14
C ASP A 64 11.96 6.39 -25.80
N GLU A 65 10.63 6.35 -25.72
CA GLU A 65 9.76 7.49 -25.41
C GLU A 65 9.02 7.32 -24.08
N ALA A 66 9.33 6.28 -23.30
CA ALA A 66 8.63 5.99 -22.05
C ALA A 66 9.08 6.95 -20.93
N ASP A 67 8.11 7.52 -20.22
CA ASP A 67 8.35 8.34 -19.03
C ASP A 67 8.66 7.46 -17.81
N MET A 68 8.10 6.24 -17.80
CA MET A 68 8.14 5.33 -16.67
C MET A 68 8.17 3.86 -17.09
N ILE A 69 8.91 3.05 -16.34
CA ILE A 69 8.84 1.59 -16.39
C ILE A 69 8.54 1.00 -15.02
N ILE A 70 7.61 0.05 -14.96
CA ILE A 70 7.16 -0.64 -13.75
C ILE A 70 7.40 -2.14 -13.92
N ALA A 71 8.41 -2.68 -13.25
CA ALA A 71 8.80 -4.08 -13.34
C ALA A 71 8.15 -4.92 -12.23
N VAL A 72 7.11 -5.67 -12.59
CA VAL A 72 6.25 -6.45 -11.67
C VAL A 72 6.15 -7.94 -12.07
N THR A 73 7.17 -8.44 -12.77
CA THR A 73 7.27 -9.85 -13.15
C THR A 73 7.44 -10.74 -11.91
N GLN A 74 7.30 -12.06 -12.08
CA GLN A 74 7.39 -13.01 -10.97
C GLN A 74 8.78 -13.14 -10.34
N SER A 75 9.86 -12.69 -11.01
CA SER A 75 11.23 -12.78 -10.53
C SER A 75 11.76 -11.39 -10.18
N ASP A 76 12.32 -11.27 -8.97
CA ASP A 76 13.00 -10.06 -8.52
C ASP A 76 14.23 -9.79 -9.40
N GLU A 77 14.95 -10.83 -9.81
CA GLU A 77 16.12 -10.74 -10.70
C GLU A 77 15.74 -10.14 -12.05
N VAL A 78 14.64 -10.60 -12.65
CA VAL A 78 14.13 -10.03 -13.90
C VAL A 78 13.76 -8.57 -13.69
N ASN A 79 13.07 -8.22 -12.59
CA ASN A 79 12.66 -6.84 -12.34
C ASN A 79 13.87 -5.89 -12.16
N MET A 80 14.90 -6.37 -11.47
CA MET A 80 16.16 -5.64 -11.30
C MET A 80 16.88 -5.44 -12.64
N ILE A 81 16.97 -6.48 -13.48
CA ILE A 81 17.61 -6.40 -14.81
C ILE A 81 16.83 -5.49 -15.76
N VAL A 82 15.49 -5.52 -15.74
CA VAL A 82 14.65 -4.61 -16.52
C VAL A 82 15.01 -3.16 -16.21
N CYS A 83 15.08 -2.80 -14.92
CA CYS A 83 15.44 -1.44 -14.51
C CYS A 83 16.87 -1.08 -14.92
N GLN A 84 17.82 -2.01 -14.80
CA GLN A 84 19.20 -1.82 -15.25
C GLN A 84 19.27 -1.48 -16.74
N ILE A 85 18.58 -2.25 -17.58
CA ILE A 85 18.56 -2.08 -19.03
C ILE A 85 17.87 -0.77 -19.41
N ALA A 86 16.71 -0.50 -18.81
CA ALA A 86 15.96 0.74 -19.00
C ALA A 86 16.82 1.97 -18.69
N HIS A 87 17.60 1.93 -17.61
CA HIS A 87 18.54 3.00 -17.27
C HIS A 87 19.72 3.09 -18.23
N SER A 88 20.42 1.98 -18.46
CA SER A 88 21.74 1.99 -19.10
C SER A 88 21.68 2.16 -20.62
N ILE A 89 20.61 1.66 -21.25
CA ILE A 89 20.45 1.69 -22.71
C ILE A 89 19.49 2.81 -23.13
N PHE A 90 18.39 2.97 -22.39
CA PHE A 90 17.28 3.83 -22.81
C PHE A 90 17.13 5.10 -21.98
N SER A 91 17.91 5.26 -20.91
CA SER A 91 17.84 6.43 -20.00
C SER A 91 16.44 6.70 -19.46
N THR A 92 15.63 5.65 -19.24
CA THR A 92 14.23 5.80 -18.79
C THR A 92 14.15 6.60 -17.49
N PRO A 93 13.37 7.70 -17.43
CA PRO A 93 13.39 8.63 -16.31
C PRO A 93 13.00 8.01 -14.98
N LEU A 94 11.91 7.23 -14.94
CA LEU A 94 11.40 6.61 -13.72
C LEU A 94 11.33 5.08 -13.82
N LYS A 95 11.89 4.38 -12.83
CA LYS A 95 12.04 2.92 -12.78
C LYS A 95 11.55 2.41 -11.43
N ILE A 96 10.45 1.68 -11.46
CA ILE A 96 9.83 1.09 -10.27
C ILE A 96 9.97 -0.42 -10.37
N ALA A 97 10.45 -1.08 -9.32
CA ALA A 97 10.60 -2.53 -9.29
C ALA A 97 9.88 -3.15 -8.11
N ARG A 98 9.16 -4.25 -8.37
CA ARG A 98 8.70 -5.14 -7.33
C ARG A 98 9.85 -6.01 -6.85
N ILE A 99 10.14 -5.95 -5.56
CA ILE A 99 11.17 -6.77 -4.89
C ILE A 99 10.54 -7.45 -3.69
N ARG A 100 10.58 -8.79 -3.64
CA ARG A 100 9.94 -9.61 -2.61
C ARG A 100 10.94 -10.22 -1.63
N SER A 101 12.09 -10.64 -2.14
CA SER A 101 13.11 -11.33 -1.36
C SER A 101 13.66 -10.43 -0.26
N GLN A 102 13.59 -10.89 0.99
CA GLN A 102 14.16 -10.17 2.14
C GLN A 102 15.67 -9.97 2.00
N SER A 103 16.36 -10.85 1.25
CA SER A 103 17.80 -10.68 0.99
C SER A 103 18.08 -9.43 0.15
N TYR A 104 17.17 -9.07 -0.75
CA TYR A 104 17.29 -7.85 -1.56
C TYR A 104 16.78 -6.60 -0.82
N LEU A 105 15.93 -6.77 0.20
CA LEU A 105 15.38 -5.68 1.01
C LEU A 105 16.22 -5.37 2.26
N ASP A 106 17.34 -6.06 2.44
CA ASP A 106 18.19 -5.90 3.61
C ASP A 106 18.86 -4.51 3.63
N PRO A 107 18.69 -3.72 4.71
CA PRO A 107 19.30 -2.39 4.82
C PRO A 107 20.83 -2.39 4.64
N ARG A 108 21.51 -3.50 4.92
CA ARG A 108 22.97 -3.65 4.76
C ARG A 108 23.42 -3.55 3.31
N ILE A 109 22.56 -3.92 2.37
CA ILE A 109 22.86 -3.85 0.93
C ILE A 109 22.21 -2.64 0.26
N GLU A 110 21.49 -1.78 0.99
CA GLU A 110 20.74 -0.65 0.44
C GLU A 110 21.57 0.22 -0.52
N LYS A 111 22.87 0.33 -0.26
CA LYS A 111 23.84 1.09 -1.07
C LYS A 111 23.99 0.60 -2.52
N ILE A 112 23.57 -0.63 -2.85
CA ILE A 112 23.62 -1.12 -4.23
C ILE A 112 22.55 -0.45 -5.11
N TYR A 113 21.48 0.07 -4.52
CA TYR A 113 20.38 0.70 -5.24
C TYR A 113 20.71 2.17 -5.52
N ASN A 114 21.43 2.41 -6.61
CA ASN A 114 21.82 3.73 -7.06
C ASN A 114 22.08 3.71 -8.58
N SER A 115 22.26 4.88 -9.18
CA SER A 115 22.45 5.02 -10.64
C SER A 115 23.71 4.33 -11.19
N GLU A 116 24.76 4.17 -10.40
CA GLU A 116 26.03 3.55 -10.83
C GLU A 116 26.00 2.02 -10.77
N ASN A 117 25.17 1.47 -9.87
CA ASN A 117 25.06 0.04 -9.62
C ASN A 117 23.71 -0.47 -10.15
N LEU A 118 22.69 -0.54 -9.29
CA LEU A 118 21.36 -1.02 -9.63
C LEU A 118 20.34 0.15 -9.61
N PRO A 119 20.01 0.75 -10.77
CA PRO A 119 19.28 1.99 -10.88
C PRO A 119 17.76 1.76 -10.77
N ILE A 120 17.28 1.60 -9.55
CA ILE A 120 15.86 1.47 -9.23
C ILE A 120 15.47 2.67 -8.38
N ASP A 121 14.57 3.51 -8.86
CA ASP A 121 14.17 4.73 -8.15
C ASP A 121 13.23 4.39 -6.99
N PHE A 122 12.30 3.45 -7.20
CA PHE A 122 11.37 2.99 -6.17
C PHE A 122 11.28 1.47 -6.14
N LYS A 123 11.49 0.91 -4.95
CA LYS A 123 11.29 -0.51 -4.66
C LYS A 123 9.97 -0.68 -3.94
N ILE A 124 9.16 -1.63 -4.40
CA ILE A 124 7.89 -1.97 -3.76
C ILE A 124 7.94 -3.44 -3.35
N SER A 125 7.76 -3.69 -2.06
CA SER A 125 7.52 -5.04 -1.52
C SER A 125 6.07 -5.12 -1.07
N PRO A 126 5.17 -5.71 -1.88
CA PRO A 126 3.75 -5.82 -1.52
C PRO A 126 3.54 -6.48 -0.15
N GLU A 127 4.35 -7.49 0.16
CA GLU A 127 4.29 -8.21 1.42
C GLU A 127 4.65 -7.30 2.61
N GLN A 128 5.69 -6.47 2.50
CA GLN A 128 6.02 -5.49 3.55
C GLN A 128 4.96 -4.38 3.65
N GLU A 129 4.43 -3.88 2.53
CA GLU A 129 3.40 -2.83 2.54
C GLU A 129 2.09 -3.31 3.17
N VAL A 130 1.68 -4.56 2.88
CA VAL A 130 0.53 -5.17 3.56
C VAL A 130 0.78 -5.33 5.05
N SER A 131 1.96 -5.84 5.46
CA SER A 131 2.30 -5.96 6.88
C SER A 131 2.32 -4.61 7.59
N LYS A 132 2.85 -3.55 6.96
CA LYS A 132 2.81 -2.18 7.51
C LYS A 132 1.37 -1.69 7.68
N ALA A 133 0.52 -1.88 6.67
CA ALA A 133 -0.89 -1.48 6.72
C ALA A 133 -1.66 -2.20 7.85
N VAL A 134 -1.50 -3.53 7.94
CA VAL A 134 -2.10 -4.34 9.01
C VAL A 134 -1.60 -3.89 10.37
N SER A 135 -0.28 -3.75 10.55
CA SER A 135 0.30 -3.34 11.82
C SER A 135 -0.13 -1.94 12.25
N LYS A 136 -0.27 -0.99 11.32
CA LYS A 136 -0.78 0.36 11.62
C LYS A 136 -2.21 0.31 12.15
N ARG A 137 -3.07 -0.46 11.49
CA ARG A 137 -4.45 -0.62 11.93
C ARG A 137 -4.55 -1.26 13.32
N LEU A 138 -3.68 -2.22 13.63
CA LEU A 138 -3.63 -2.82 14.98
C LEU A 138 -3.15 -1.85 16.07
N GLN A 139 -2.35 -0.84 15.72
CA GLN A 139 -1.88 0.19 16.65
C GLN A 139 -2.95 1.24 16.98
N ILE A 140 -4.00 1.37 16.16
CA ILE A 140 -5.09 2.33 16.34
C ILE A 140 -6.43 1.57 16.39
N PRO A 141 -6.80 1.02 17.56
CA PRO A 141 -8.10 0.40 17.76
C PRO A 141 -9.25 1.33 17.33
N GLY A 142 -10.31 0.77 16.75
CA GLY A 142 -11.44 1.52 16.20
C GLY A 142 -11.24 2.03 14.77
N ALA A 143 -9.99 2.20 14.31
CA ALA A 143 -9.73 2.62 12.93
C ALA A 143 -9.89 1.44 11.94
N PHE A 144 -10.54 1.70 10.80
CA PHE A 144 -10.59 0.75 9.69
C PHE A 144 -9.53 1.02 8.61
N ASP A 145 -8.99 2.24 8.59
CA ASP A 145 -7.97 2.69 7.63
C ASP A 145 -7.06 3.76 8.25
N VAL A 146 -5.77 3.73 7.91
CA VAL A 146 -4.74 4.63 8.47
C VAL A 146 -3.71 4.98 7.39
N GLY A 147 -3.65 6.26 7.02
CA GLY A 147 -2.67 6.82 6.11
C GLY A 147 -1.66 7.71 6.84
N ASP A 148 -0.37 7.62 6.46
CA ASP A 148 0.67 8.50 6.98
C ASP A 148 0.94 9.65 6.03
N PHE A 149 1.08 10.85 6.58
CA PHE A 149 1.48 12.04 5.87
C PHE A 149 2.60 12.75 6.63
N VAL A 150 3.46 13.48 5.89
CA VAL A 150 4.54 14.30 6.47
C VAL A 150 5.42 13.48 7.42
N ASP A 151 5.95 12.36 6.94
CA ASP A 151 6.79 11.42 7.71
C ASP A 151 6.15 10.97 9.04
N GLY A 152 4.82 10.81 9.06
CA GLY A 152 4.08 10.35 10.23
C GLY A 152 3.73 11.44 11.26
N LYS A 153 3.98 12.72 10.95
CA LYS A 153 3.54 13.84 11.80
C LYS A 153 2.04 14.10 11.69
N LEU A 154 1.45 13.78 10.54
CA LEU A 154 0.01 13.84 10.31
C LEU A 154 -0.49 12.45 9.94
N GLN A 155 -1.65 12.10 10.45
CA GLN A 155 -2.32 10.85 10.09
C GLN A 155 -3.72 11.10 9.57
N LEU A 156 -4.03 10.43 8.47
CA LEU A 156 -5.39 10.27 7.96
C LEU A 156 -5.97 9.00 8.60
N ILE A 157 -7.12 9.12 9.24
CA ILE A 157 -7.77 8.02 9.94
C ILE A 157 -9.18 7.86 9.39
N GLY A 158 -9.54 6.63 9.05
CA GLY A 158 -10.91 6.21 8.73
C GLY A 158 -11.58 5.57 9.94
N VAL A 159 -12.70 6.13 10.37
CA VAL A 159 -13.54 5.63 11.47
C VAL A 159 -14.98 5.44 11.05
N ILE A 160 -15.69 4.51 11.68
CA ILE A 160 -17.13 4.31 11.47
C ILE A 160 -17.86 5.03 12.58
N CYS A 161 -18.79 5.92 12.25
CA CYS A 161 -19.69 6.51 13.24
C CYS A 161 -20.71 5.46 13.67
N GLU A 162 -20.43 4.74 14.76
CA GLU A 162 -21.40 3.80 15.35
C GLU A 162 -22.65 4.53 15.90
N GLU A 163 -23.70 3.77 16.24
CA GLU A 163 -24.98 4.35 16.71
C GLU A 163 -24.84 5.18 17.99
N ASP A 164 -23.83 4.89 18.81
CA ASP A 164 -23.49 5.59 20.05
C ASP A 164 -22.41 6.66 19.86
N CYS A 165 -21.99 6.94 18.62
CA CYS A 165 -20.98 7.95 18.32
C CYS A 165 -21.41 9.34 18.85
N PRO A 166 -20.60 10.00 19.71
CA PRO A 166 -20.96 11.30 20.27
C PRO A 166 -21.11 12.43 19.25
N LEU A 167 -20.61 12.24 18.03
CA LEU A 167 -20.58 13.24 16.96
C LEU A 167 -21.76 13.13 15.99
N LEU A 168 -22.71 12.21 16.21
CA LEU A 168 -23.89 12.11 15.37
C LEU A 168 -24.70 13.42 15.38
N GLY A 169 -25.10 13.88 14.19
CA GLY A 169 -25.82 15.13 13.97
C GLY A 169 -24.98 16.40 14.12
N VAL A 170 -23.71 16.29 14.52
CA VAL A 170 -22.76 17.40 14.57
C VAL A 170 -22.27 17.72 13.15
N THR A 171 -22.27 19.00 12.80
CA THR A 171 -21.71 19.45 11.53
C THR A 171 -20.19 19.54 11.62
N THR A 172 -19.49 19.29 10.53
CA THR A 172 -18.01 19.31 10.55
C THR A 172 -17.45 20.70 10.91
N ARG A 173 -18.18 21.79 10.63
CA ARG A 173 -17.83 23.14 11.09
C ARG A 173 -17.91 23.28 12.61
N HIS A 174 -18.96 22.75 13.25
CA HIS A 174 -19.15 22.85 14.70
C HIS A 174 -18.17 21.98 15.50
N LEU A 175 -17.48 21.02 14.87
CA LEU A 175 -16.44 20.22 15.55
C LEU A 175 -15.34 21.10 16.15
N LYS A 176 -14.93 22.17 15.44
CA LYS A 176 -13.90 23.10 15.93
C LYS A 176 -14.38 23.90 17.15
N ASP A 177 -15.68 24.17 17.24
CA ASP A 177 -16.26 24.90 18.36
C ASP A 177 -16.39 23.99 19.60
N LEU A 178 -16.75 22.72 19.38
CA LEU A 178 -16.87 21.71 20.44
C LEU A 178 -15.51 21.25 20.97
N PHE A 179 -14.49 21.15 20.11
CA PHE A 179 -13.16 20.67 20.45
C PHE A 179 -12.05 21.60 19.93
N PRO A 180 -11.88 22.83 20.49
CA PRO A 180 -10.95 23.82 19.95
C PRO A 180 -9.48 23.39 19.99
N GLU A 181 -9.12 22.54 20.94
CA GLU A 181 -7.75 22.02 21.10
C GLU A 181 -7.46 20.76 20.25
N LEU A 182 -8.50 20.17 19.66
CA LEU A 182 -8.38 18.97 18.83
C LEU A 182 -8.04 19.40 17.41
N LYS A 183 -6.78 19.20 17.04
CA LYS A 183 -6.26 19.49 15.69
C LYS A 183 -6.69 18.38 14.74
N MET A 184 -7.98 18.39 14.41
CA MET A 184 -8.61 17.42 13.55
C MET A 184 -9.42 18.15 12.47
N ASN A 185 -9.35 17.66 11.24
CA ASN A 185 -10.23 18.12 10.15
C ASN A 185 -10.83 16.92 9.44
N ILE A 186 -12.16 16.92 9.29
CA ILE A 186 -12.86 15.93 8.47
C ILE A 186 -12.58 16.26 7.00
N VAL A 187 -12.11 15.27 6.24
CA VAL A 187 -11.75 15.43 4.83
C VAL A 187 -12.74 14.77 3.88
N ALA A 188 -13.37 13.68 4.32
CA ALA A 188 -14.39 12.99 3.54
C ALA A 188 -15.35 12.24 4.46
N ILE A 189 -16.59 12.11 4.01
CA ILE A 189 -17.62 11.25 4.59
C ILE A 189 -18.10 10.33 3.47
N ILE A 190 -17.98 9.02 3.66
CA ILE A 190 -18.52 8.05 2.71
C ILE A 190 -19.84 7.51 3.26
N ARG A 191 -20.92 7.76 2.54
CA ARG A 191 -22.29 7.38 2.91
C ARG A 191 -22.92 6.60 1.77
N SER A 192 -23.36 5.37 2.03
CA SER A 192 -23.99 4.50 1.03
C SER A 192 -23.17 4.34 -0.27
N GLY A 193 -21.84 4.39 -0.16
CA GLY A 193 -20.92 4.27 -1.30
C GLY A 193 -20.58 5.58 -2.01
N GLU A 194 -21.23 6.70 -1.67
CA GLU A 194 -20.94 8.02 -2.23
C GLU A 194 -19.97 8.80 -1.34
N VAL A 195 -19.06 9.54 -1.97
CA VAL A 195 -18.07 10.39 -1.28
C VAL A 195 -18.62 11.80 -1.16
N LEU A 196 -18.82 12.26 0.08
CA LEU A 196 -19.17 13.62 0.43
C LEU A 196 -17.91 14.34 0.92
N VAL A 197 -17.55 15.44 0.28
CA VAL A 197 -16.41 16.28 0.67
C VAL A 197 -16.93 17.51 1.42
N PRO A 198 -16.68 17.65 2.73
CA PRO A 198 -17.22 18.77 3.52
C PRO A 198 -16.56 20.10 3.12
N ARG A 199 -17.18 20.85 2.20
CA ARG A 199 -16.59 22.10 1.66
C ARG A 199 -16.87 23.31 2.53
N ASP A 200 -18.12 23.49 2.92
CA ASP A 200 -18.53 24.56 3.83
C ASP A 200 -18.71 24.07 5.27
N GLY A 201 -18.66 22.75 5.46
CA GLY A 201 -18.76 22.08 6.74
C GLY A 201 -20.17 22.06 7.33
N SER A 202 -21.19 22.18 6.49
CA SER A 202 -22.60 22.02 6.85
C SER A 202 -23.03 20.55 6.95
N GLU A 203 -22.22 19.64 6.40
CA GLU A 203 -22.47 18.21 6.40
C GLU A 203 -22.47 17.68 7.84
N LYS A 204 -23.55 16.97 8.18
CA LYS A 204 -23.72 16.29 9.46
C LYS A 204 -23.29 14.85 9.34
N MET A 205 -22.61 14.36 10.37
CA MET A 205 -22.31 12.94 10.51
C MET A 205 -23.56 12.17 10.91
N GLU A 206 -23.78 11.04 10.28
CA GLU A 206 -24.88 10.11 10.53
C GLU A 206 -24.35 8.73 10.92
N ALA A 207 -25.22 7.90 11.49
CA ALA A 207 -24.84 6.56 11.89
C ALA A 207 -24.41 5.75 10.65
N PHE A 208 -23.36 4.95 10.83
CA PHE A 208 -22.68 4.14 9.81
C PHE A 208 -21.96 4.91 8.71
N ASP A 209 -21.83 6.24 8.85
CA ASP A 209 -20.91 7.00 8.01
C ASP A 209 -19.48 6.50 8.21
N ARG A 210 -18.76 6.35 7.10
CA ARG A 210 -17.30 6.16 7.11
C ARG A 210 -16.65 7.53 7.01
N VAL A 211 -16.14 8.02 8.13
CA VAL A 211 -15.56 9.35 8.23
C VAL A 211 -14.05 9.25 8.13
N TYR A 212 -13.47 10.02 7.21
CA TYR A 212 -12.04 10.23 7.13
C TYR A 212 -11.68 11.59 7.72
N PHE A 213 -10.74 11.60 8.66
CA PHE A 213 -10.21 12.82 9.23
C PHE A 213 -8.68 12.82 9.24
N VAL A 214 -8.10 14.02 9.15
CA VAL A 214 -6.66 14.22 9.34
C VAL A 214 -6.42 14.85 10.71
N CYS A 215 -5.47 14.29 11.45
CA CYS A 215 -5.06 14.81 12.75
C CYS A 215 -3.54 14.80 12.95
N ASP A 216 -3.07 15.55 13.94
CA ASP A 216 -1.72 15.45 14.47
C ASP A 216 -1.52 14.08 15.11
N SER A 217 -0.40 13.39 14.80
CA SER A 217 -0.17 12.04 15.30
C SER A 217 -0.08 11.97 16.83
N SER A 218 0.22 13.07 17.52
CA SER A 218 0.18 13.15 18.98
C SER A 218 -1.24 13.17 19.57
N GLN A 219 -2.27 13.41 18.76
CA GLN A 219 -3.65 13.57 19.21
C GLN A 219 -4.59 12.44 18.77
N ILE A 220 -4.07 11.37 18.15
CA ILE A 220 -4.86 10.24 17.63
C ILE A 220 -5.83 9.72 18.68
N SER A 221 -5.35 9.35 19.88
CA SER A 221 -6.19 8.79 20.93
C SER A 221 -7.32 9.75 21.34
N ARG A 222 -7.05 11.06 21.39
CA ARG A 222 -8.06 12.08 21.73
C ARG A 222 -9.10 12.24 20.61
N CYS A 223 -8.68 12.08 19.36
CA CYS A 223 -9.59 12.09 18.20
C CYS A 223 -10.48 10.84 18.20
N MET A 224 -9.92 9.65 18.40
CA MET A 224 -10.68 8.40 18.47
C MET A 224 -11.74 8.44 19.58
N LEU A 225 -11.37 8.93 20.77
CA LEU A 225 -12.32 9.12 21.88
C LEU A 225 -13.47 10.07 21.53
N ALA A 226 -13.22 11.12 20.73
CA ALA A 226 -14.28 12.02 20.29
C ALA A 226 -15.34 11.30 19.44
N PHE A 227 -14.94 10.26 18.69
CA PHE A 227 -15.85 9.41 17.93
C PHE A 227 -16.49 8.27 18.76
N GLY A 228 -16.18 8.17 20.07
CA GLY A 228 -16.69 7.10 20.94
C GLY A 228 -15.82 5.84 20.98
N HIS A 229 -14.67 5.85 20.31
CA HIS A 229 -13.74 4.73 20.29
C HIS A 229 -12.84 4.75 21.55
N GLU A 230 -13.25 3.99 22.57
CA GLU A 230 -12.50 3.79 23.83
C GLU A 230 -11.73 2.45 23.87
N GLU A 231 -11.64 1.74 22.74
CA GLU A 231 -11.02 0.42 22.67
C GLU A 231 -9.56 0.49 23.10
N LYS A 232 -9.17 -0.46 23.95
CA LYS A 232 -7.77 -0.60 24.37
C LYS A 232 -6.97 -1.29 23.28
N THR A 233 -5.69 -0.96 23.20
CA THR A 233 -4.73 -1.72 22.41
C THR A 233 -4.78 -3.20 22.80
N ALA A 234 -4.76 -4.09 21.80
CA ALA A 234 -4.83 -5.52 22.04
C ALA A 234 -3.53 -6.02 22.69
N ASN A 235 -3.65 -6.74 23.82
CA ASN A 235 -2.51 -7.38 24.49
C ASN A 235 -2.25 -8.81 23.98
N SER A 236 -3.19 -9.38 23.21
CA SER A 236 -3.08 -10.72 22.64
C SER A 236 -3.56 -10.70 21.20
N ILE A 237 -2.75 -11.22 20.28
CA ILE A 237 -3.05 -11.28 18.84
C ILE A 237 -2.84 -12.71 18.32
N ILE A 238 -3.81 -13.21 17.57
CA ILE A 238 -3.69 -14.48 16.84
C ILE A 238 -3.54 -14.16 15.35
N ILE A 239 -2.46 -14.65 14.74
CA ILE A 239 -2.23 -14.54 13.30
C ILE A 239 -2.43 -15.91 12.67
N ALA A 240 -3.41 -16.01 11.77
CA ALA A 240 -3.64 -17.22 10.98
C ALA A 240 -2.80 -17.17 9.70
N GLY A 241 -1.76 -18.00 9.63
CA GLY A 241 -0.81 -18.08 8.52
C GLY A 241 0.53 -17.42 8.86
N GLY A 242 1.60 -18.20 8.81
CA GLY A 242 2.97 -17.76 9.10
C GLY A 242 3.83 -17.55 7.85
N GLY A 243 3.20 -17.12 6.74
CA GLY A 243 3.90 -16.68 5.53
C GLY A 243 4.65 -15.36 5.73
N GLU A 244 5.22 -14.81 4.67
CA GLU A 244 6.03 -13.57 4.74
C GLU A 244 5.26 -12.40 5.34
N ILE A 245 3.98 -12.20 4.98
CA ILE A 245 3.13 -11.16 5.57
C ILE A 245 2.96 -11.37 7.07
N GLY A 246 2.69 -12.62 7.50
CA GLY A 246 2.50 -12.96 8.91
C GLY A 246 3.76 -12.68 9.73
N LYS A 247 4.92 -13.16 9.25
CA LYS A 247 6.23 -12.93 9.90
C LYS A 247 6.56 -11.44 9.99
N ASN A 248 6.51 -10.71 8.87
CA ASN A 248 6.80 -9.29 8.84
C ASN A 248 5.86 -8.49 9.74
N THR A 249 4.59 -8.90 9.83
CA THR A 249 3.63 -8.29 10.77
C THR A 249 4.10 -8.50 12.20
N VAL A 250 4.47 -9.73 12.60
CA VAL A 250 5.00 -9.99 13.95
C VAL A 250 6.23 -9.16 14.25
N ASP A 251 7.19 -9.08 13.32
CA ASP A 251 8.41 -8.30 13.50
C ASP A 251 8.09 -6.82 13.76
N ILE A 252 7.22 -6.21 12.95
CA ILE A 252 6.78 -4.82 13.13
C ILE A 252 6.06 -4.64 14.48
N LEU A 253 5.18 -5.57 14.86
CA LEU A 253 4.43 -5.47 16.12
C LEU A 253 5.36 -5.57 17.34
N ASN A 254 6.32 -6.50 17.31
CA ASN A 254 7.31 -6.68 18.39
C ASN A 254 8.21 -5.46 18.56
N GLU A 255 8.58 -4.78 17.47
CA GLU A 255 9.36 -3.55 17.54
C GLU A 255 8.56 -2.37 18.12
N LYS A 256 7.28 -2.27 17.76
CA LYS A 256 6.46 -1.08 18.07
C LYS A 256 5.65 -1.17 19.35
N MET A 257 5.27 -2.38 19.76
CA MET A 257 4.38 -2.59 20.89
C MET A 257 5.03 -3.51 21.92
N LYS A 258 5.13 -3.02 23.14
CA LYS A 258 5.69 -3.77 24.27
C LYS A 258 4.61 -4.67 24.86
N GLU A 259 5.02 -5.83 25.39
CA GLU A 259 4.17 -6.75 26.15
C GLU A 259 2.98 -7.36 25.37
N LEU A 260 3.18 -7.63 24.07
CA LEU A 260 2.18 -8.34 23.27
C LEU A 260 2.37 -9.86 23.32
N ASN A 261 1.27 -10.58 23.52
CA ASN A 261 1.21 -12.03 23.36
C ASN A 261 0.77 -12.39 21.94
N ILE A 262 1.70 -12.79 21.08
CA ILE A 262 1.40 -13.16 19.69
C ILE A 262 1.41 -14.68 19.55
N SER A 263 0.36 -15.22 18.95
CA SER A 263 0.27 -16.64 18.56
C SER A 263 0.06 -16.77 17.06
N ILE A 264 0.86 -17.63 16.41
CA ILE A 264 0.73 -17.91 14.98
C ILE A 264 0.13 -19.30 14.79
N ILE A 265 -0.94 -19.40 14.00
CA ILE A 265 -1.51 -20.67 13.56
C ILE A 265 -1.05 -20.94 12.14
N GLU A 266 -0.20 -21.95 11.95
CA GLU A 266 0.31 -22.35 10.64
C GLU A 266 -0.11 -23.81 10.34
N ASN A 267 -0.68 -24.01 9.15
CA ASN A 267 -1.16 -25.33 8.72
C ASN A 267 -0.01 -26.22 8.22
N ASN A 268 1.00 -25.64 7.59
CA ASN A 268 2.17 -26.37 7.14
C ASN A 268 3.11 -26.69 8.32
N ARG A 269 3.28 -27.99 8.61
CA ARG A 269 4.09 -28.46 9.74
C ARG A 269 5.55 -28.00 9.71
N ASP A 270 6.20 -28.02 8.56
CA ASP A 270 7.61 -27.64 8.45
C ASP A 270 7.79 -26.14 8.67
N GLN A 271 6.88 -25.34 8.10
CA GLN A 271 6.85 -23.91 8.34
C GLN A 271 6.54 -23.58 9.80
N ALA A 272 5.56 -24.26 10.42
CA ALA A 272 5.25 -24.11 11.84
C ALA A 272 6.48 -24.40 12.73
N ASN A 273 7.23 -25.46 12.43
CA ASN A 273 8.46 -25.79 13.15
C ASN A 273 9.56 -24.71 12.99
N LEU A 274 9.70 -24.13 11.80
CA LEU A 274 10.64 -23.03 11.55
C LEU A 274 10.25 -21.77 12.34
N LEU A 275 8.96 -21.43 12.33
CA LEU A 275 8.42 -20.28 13.06
C LEU A 275 8.62 -20.43 14.56
N SER A 276 8.35 -21.62 15.13
CA SER A 276 8.55 -21.91 16.55
C SER A 276 10.01 -21.75 17.02
N ARG A 277 10.99 -21.81 16.12
CA ARG A 277 12.41 -21.56 16.43
C ARG A 277 12.80 -20.09 16.30
N SER A 278 12.01 -19.31 15.56
CA SER A 278 12.31 -17.92 15.20
C SER A 278 11.60 -16.93 16.12
N PHE A 279 10.42 -17.29 16.63
CA PHE A 279 9.63 -16.48 17.57
C PHE A 279 9.78 -17.03 18.99
N HIS A 280 10.42 -16.25 19.87
CA HIS A 280 10.53 -16.49 21.31
C HIS A 280 9.86 -15.36 22.08
#